data_AF-A0A9P6JJC3-F1
#
_entry.id   AF-A0A9P6JJC3-F1
#
_cell.length_a   1.000
_cell.length_b   1.000
_cell.length_c   1.000
_cell.angle_alpha   90.00
_cell.angle_beta   90.00
_cell.angle_gamma   90.00
#
_symmetry.space_group_name_H-M   'P 1'
#
loop_
_entity.id
_entity.type
_entity.pdbx_description
1 polymer ?
#
loop_
_entity_poly.entity_id
_entity_poly.type
_entity_poly.pdbx_seq_one_letter_code
_entity_poly.pdbx_strand_id
1 'polypeptide(L)'
;MPHKKAKQSIREKVRNEIGADLPPQKGSLRSEPIPKSASRILNAQNIRDDFRKKRKSCEERADNEGRVGKRQKKTKSDVKSTVQTTLKIQPGESMQHFNRRVEDDLRPLVKSAMQTARSRERGAAREPSGPVDTRLEKKTEKKRAKYREEEGAKEISLQLPPTHPDRPKEFASVNSSAPKRLNDIAQAPPEFSKLPRGATAFSTKKDGVLSMAQKLLMEKERENAITRYRELKSSRKLRVDTITP
;
A
#
# COMPACT_ATOMS: atom_id res chain seq x y z
N MET A 1 -30.78 -11.47 11.54
CA MET A 1 -30.45 -10.50 10.46
C MET A 1 -31.05 -10.96 9.13
N PRO A 2 -32.13 -10.30 8.65
CA PRO A 2 -32.90 -10.72 7.47
C PRO A 2 -32.06 -10.90 6.20
N HIS A 3 -31.03 -10.08 6.02
CA HIS A 3 -30.15 -10.08 4.84
C HIS A 3 -29.13 -11.23 4.79
N LYS A 4 -28.90 -11.96 5.89
CA LYS A 4 -28.11 -13.21 5.86
C LYS A 4 -28.94 -14.39 5.35
N LYS A 5 -30.20 -14.46 5.77
CA LYS A 5 -31.16 -15.50 5.36
C LYS A 5 -31.45 -15.47 3.86
N ALA A 6 -31.59 -14.27 3.28
CA ALA A 6 -31.82 -14.11 1.83
C ALA A 6 -30.66 -14.60 0.95
N LYS A 7 -29.40 -14.43 1.38
CA LYS A 7 -28.24 -14.94 0.63
C LYS A 7 -28.07 -16.45 0.79
N GLN A 8 -28.45 -16.97 1.95
CA GLN A 8 -28.42 -18.40 2.24
C GLN A 8 -29.47 -19.13 1.39
N SER A 9 -30.70 -18.63 1.31
CA SER A 9 -31.76 -19.25 0.50
C SER A 9 -31.42 -19.30 -0.99
N ILE A 10 -30.80 -18.25 -1.55
CA ILE A 10 -30.35 -18.25 -2.94
C ILE A 10 -29.24 -19.28 -3.16
N ARG A 11 -28.28 -19.40 -2.23
CA ARG A 11 -27.19 -20.39 -2.34
C ARG A 11 -27.70 -21.83 -2.21
N GLU A 12 -28.67 -22.05 -1.33
CA GLU A 12 -29.31 -23.36 -1.16
C GLU A 12 -30.15 -23.72 -2.38
N LYS A 13 -30.91 -22.78 -2.96
CA LYS A 13 -31.59 -22.98 -4.25
C LYS A 13 -30.62 -23.35 -5.37
N VAL A 14 -29.56 -22.56 -5.54
CA VAL A 14 -28.52 -22.84 -6.55
C VAL A 14 -27.84 -24.19 -6.30
N ARG A 15 -27.55 -24.55 -5.04
CA ARG A 15 -26.97 -25.86 -4.70
C ARG A 15 -27.94 -27.02 -4.99
N ASN A 16 -29.23 -26.82 -4.74
CA ASN A 16 -30.27 -27.82 -5.01
C ASN A 16 -30.54 -27.98 -6.51
N GLU A 17 -30.52 -26.88 -7.28
CA GLU A 17 -30.64 -26.89 -8.75
C GLU A 17 -29.43 -27.57 -9.42
N ILE A 18 -28.23 -27.32 -8.88
CA ILE A 18 -26.97 -27.91 -9.37
C ILE A 18 -26.87 -29.40 -8.98
N GLY A 19 -27.43 -29.79 -7.83
CA GLY A 19 -27.31 -31.14 -7.30
C GLY A 19 -25.93 -31.43 -6.68
N ALA A 20 -25.85 -32.48 -5.86
CA ALA A 20 -24.62 -32.93 -5.21
C ALA A 20 -23.83 -33.95 -6.06
N ASP A 21 -24.45 -34.48 -7.11
CA ASP A 21 -23.96 -35.58 -7.93
C ASP A 21 -23.75 -35.16 -9.38
N LEU A 22 -23.11 -34.01 -9.57
CA LEU A 22 -22.56 -33.68 -10.88
C LEU A 22 -21.21 -34.38 -11.02
N PRO A 23 -21.00 -35.16 -12.10
CA PRO A 23 -19.66 -35.65 -12.40
C PRO A 23 -18.71 -34.45 -12.50
N PRO A 24 -17.42 -34.62 -12.19
CA PRO A 24 -16.44 -33.56 -12.35
C PRO A 24 -16.58 -33.01 -13.77
N GLN A 25 -16.87 -31.70 -13.88
CA GLN A 25 -17.11 -31.06 -15.16
C GLN A 25 -15.94 -31.39 -16.10
N LYS A 26 -16.24 -31.69 -17.37
CA LYS A 26 -15.25 -32.11 -18.40
C LYS A 26 -14.13 -31.07 -18.67
N GLY A 27 -14.11 -29.94 -17.96
CA GLY A 27 -13.03 -28.94 -17.91
C GLY A 27 -12.31 -28.88 -16.56
N SER A 28 -12.33 -29.95 -15.77
CA SER A 28 -11.55 -30.04 -14.53
C SER A 28 -10.06 -29.99 -14.90
N LEU A 29 -9.35 -29.01 -14.34
CA LEU A 29 -7.91 -28.73 -14.56
C LEU A 29 -6.96 -29.92 -14.28
N ARG A 30 -7.49 -31.08 -13.87
CA ARG A 30 -6.78 -32.33 -13.64
C ARG A 30 -6.72 -33.24 -14.87
N SER A 31 -7.63 -33.10 -15.84
CA SER A 31 -7.67 -33.92 -17.06
C SER A 31 -7.13 -33.23 -18.29
N GLU A 32 -6.68 -31.97 -18.18
CA GLU A 32 -6.02 -31.28 -19.28
C GLU A 32 -4.59 -31.82 -19.44
N PRO A 33 -4.15 -32.18 -20.66
CA PRO A 33 -2.79 -32.65 -20.91
C PRO A 33 -1.75 -31.52 -20.69
N ILE A 34 -2.21 -30.28 -20.57
CA ILE A 34 -1.39 -29.10 -20.43
C ILE A 34 -1.45 -28.61 -18.98
N PRO A 35 -0.29 -28.44 -18.31
CA PRO A 35 -0.25 -27.86 -16.98
C PRO A 35 -0.89 -26.46 -16.93
N LYS A 36 -1.54 -26.12 -15.82
CA LYS A 36 -2.22 -24.82 -15.60
C LYS A 36 -1.35 -23.60 -15.87
N SER A 37 -0.04 -23.69 -15.61
CA SER A 37 0.92 -22.63 -15.91
C SER A 37 1.05 -22.41 -17.42
N ALA A 38 1.18 -23.48 -18.19
CA ALA A 38 1.26 -23.44 -19.64
C ALA A 38 -0.07 -23.03 -20.29
N SER A 39 -1.21 -23.49 -19.78
CA SER A 39 -2.52 -23.07 -20.32
C SER A 39 -2.77 -21.57 -20.12
N ARG A 40 -2.29 -20.97 -19.02
CA ARG A 40 -2.34 -19.52 -18.81
C ARG A 40 -1.44 -18.75 -19.80
N ILE A 41 -0.33 -19.33 -20.22
CA ILE A 41 0.59 -18.71 -21.19
C ILE A 41 0.00 -18.80 -22.59
N LEU A 42 -0.49 -19.97 -23.00
CA LEU A 42 -1.12 -20.18 -24.31
C LEU A 42 -2.39 -19.31 -24.48
N ASN A 43 -3.20 -19.20 -23.43
CA ASN A 43 -4.41 -18.37 -23.43
C ASN A 43 -4.17 -16.90 -23.04
N ALA A 44 -2.91 -16.43 -23.01
CA ALA A 44 -2.58 -15.11 -22.48
C ALA A 44 -3.28 -13.96 -23.23
N GLN A 45 -3.49 -14.10 -24.54
CA GLN A 45 -4.18 -13.08 -25.34
C GLN A 45 -5.66 -12.99 -24.97
N ASN A 46 -6.36 -14.12 -24.92
CA ASN A 46 -7.76 -14.19 -24.53
C ASN A 46 -7.96 -13.63 -23.10
N ILE A 47 -7.08 -13.98 -22.15
CA ILE A 47 -7.12 -13.46 -20.78
C ILE A 47 -6.96 -11.93 -20.76
N ARG A 48 -6.07 -11.37 -21.59
CA ARG A 48 -5.87 -9.92 -21.69
C ARG A 48 -7.09 -9.23 -22.30
N ASP A 49 -7.69 -9.83 -23.32
CA ASP A 49 -8.85 -9.27 -23.99
C ASP A 49 -10.11 -9.36 -23.12
N ASP A 50 -10.32 -10.46 -22.41
CA ASP A 50 -11.37 -10.59 -21.40
C ASP A 50 -11.19 -9.60 -20.26
N PHE A 51 -9.96 -9.38 -19.80
CA PHE A 51 -9.68 -8.36 -18.81
C PHE A 51 -9.98 -6.96 -19.33
N ARG A 52 -9.64 -6.65 -20.58
CA ARG A 52 -9.97 -5.36 -21.22
C ARG A 52 -11.48 -5.19 -21.38
N LYS A 53 -12.20 -6.22 -21.84
CA LYS A 53 -13.66 -6.22 -21.99
C LYS A 53 -14.34 -6.05 -20.63
N LYS A 54 -13.94 -6.82 -19.63
CA LYS A 54 -14.46 -6.70 -18.25
C LYS A 54 -14.19 -5.34 -17.64
N ARG A 55 -13.01 -4.77 -17.91
CA ARG A 55 -12.69 -3.41 -17.47
C ARG A 55 -13.60 -2.38 -18.14
N LYS A 56 -13.80 -2.45 -19.46
CA LYS A 56 -14.71 -1.56 -20.20
C LYS A 56 -16.17 -1.72 -19.75
N SER A 57 -16.66 -2.95 -19.57
CA SER A 57 -18.04 -3.18 -19.15
C SER A 57 -18.31 -2.80 -17.70
N CYS A 58 -17.31 -2.86 -16.82
CA CYS A 58 -17.42 -2.30 -15.47
C CYS A 58 -17.45 -0.76 -15.46
N GLU A 59 -16.83 -0.12 -16.45
CA GLU A 59 -16.85 1.35 -16.61
C GLU A 59 -18.21 1.79 -17.17
N GLU A 60 -18.71 1.13 -18.22
CA GLU A 60 -20.03 1.41 -18.81
C GLU A 60 -21.21 1.13 -17.86
N ARG A 61 -21.11 0.11 -17.00
CA ARG A 61 -22.10 -0.13 -15.94
C ARG A 61 -22.02 0.87 -14.78
N ALA A 62 -20.87 1.51 -14.56
CA ALA A 62 -20.74 2.51 -13.50
C ALA A 62 -21.45 3.83 -13.85
N ASP A 63 -21.63 4.11 -15.15
CA ASP A 63 -22.29 5.32 -15.64
C ASP A 63 -23.83 5.20 -15.66
N ASN A 64 -24.38 3.99 -15.81
CA ASN A 64 -25.84 3.77 -15.93
C ASN A 64 -26.55 3.44 -14.61
N GLU A 65 -25.85 2.91 -13.59
CA GLU A 65 -26.45 2.69 -12.27
C GLU A 65 -25.45 3.02 -11.16
N GLY A 66 -25.74 4.06 -10.37
CA GLY A 66 -24.96 4.49 -9.20
C GLY A 66 -24.95 3.48 -8.04
N ARG A 67 -24.52 2.23 -8.27
CA ARG A 67 -24.42 1.16 -7.27
C ARG A 67 -23.02 0.58 -7.16
N VAL A 68 -22.24 1.24 -6.31
CA VAL A 68 -21.31 0.70 -5.29
C VAL A 68 -20.87 -0.77 -5.48
N GLY A 69 -20.04 -1.04 -6.48
CA GLY A 69 -19.15 -2.19 -6.53
C GLY A 69 -17.85 -1.87 -5.79
N LYS A 70 -17.72 -2.31 -4.54
CA LYS A 70 -16.52 -2.10 -3.69
C LYS A 70 -15.24 -2.52 -4.44
N ARG A 71 -14.26 -1.62 -4.39
CA ARG A 71 -12.85 -1.71 -4.90
C ARG A 71 -12.65 -1.33 -6.36
N GLN A 72 -12.95 -0.08 -6.70
CA GLN A 72 -12.12 0.61 -7.69
C GLN A 72 -11.62 1.95 -7.15
N LYS A 73 -10.30 2.05 -7.14
CA LYS A 73 -9.50 3.22 -6.85
C LYS A 73 -9.84 4.24 -7.95
N LYS A 74 -10.78 5.15 -7.66
CA LYS A 74 -11.12 6.26 -8.57
C LYS A 74 -9.82 6.95 -8.99
N THR A 75 -9.51 6.83 -10.26
CA THR A 75 -8.45 7.57 -10.93
C THR A 75 -8.86 9.03 -10.95
N LYS A 76 -8.20 9.83 -10.09
CA LYS A 76 -7.73 11.22 -10.19
C LYS A 76 -8.36 12.28 -11.15
N SER A 77 -9.38 12.03 -11.96
CA SER A 77 -9.90 13.03 -12.92
C SER A 77 -11.18 13.76 -12.48
N ASP A 78 -12.03 13.18 -11.63
CA ASP A 78 -13.36 13.80 -11.34
C ASP A 78 -13.53 14.48 -9.97
N VAL A 79 -12.47 14.64 -9.17
CA VAL A 79 -12.57 15.29 -7.84
C VAL A 79 -12.15 16.77 -7.89
N LYS A 80 -12.22 17.42 -9.07
CA LYS A 80 -11.82 18.82 -9.20
C LYS A 80 -12.97 19.82 -9.33
N SER A 81 -14.24 19.37 -9.41
CA SER A 81 -15.33 20.29 -9.81
C SER A 81 -16.55 20.40 -8.89
N THR A 82 -16.66 19.71 -7.75
CA THR A 82 -17.95 19.69 -7.01
C THR A 82 -17.98 20.15 -5.56
N VAL A 83 -16.86 20.47 -4.89
CA VAL A 83 -16.91 20.75 -3.43
C VAL A 83 -16.02 21.94 -3.03
N GLN A 84 -16.30 23.11 -3.60
CA GLN A 84 -16.22 24.36 -2.83
C GLN A 84 -17.61 24.72 -2.31
N THR A 85 -18.42 23.72 -1.92
CA THR A 85 -19.61 24.00 -1.11
C THR A 85 -19.11 24.61 0.18
N THR A 86 -19.40 25.87 0.41
CA THR A 86 -19.00 26.62 1.60
C THR A 86 -19.29 25.78 2.84
N LEU A 87 -18.25 25.35 3.56
CA LEU A 87 -18.35 24.55 4.79
C LEU A 87 -18.97 25.42 5.89
N LYS A 88 -20.28 25.62 5.82
CA LYS A 88 -21.10 26.29 6.81
C LYS A 88 -21.83 25.24 7.64
N ILE A 89 -22.10 25.59 8.89
CA ILE A 89 -22.95 24.80 9.78
C ILE A 89 -24.38 24.89 9.22
N GLN A 90 -25.02 23.74 9.00
CA GLN A 90 -26.40 23.72 8.54
C GLN A 90 -27.35 24.00 9.73
N PRO A 91 -28.51 24.63 9.51
CA PRO A 91 -29.47 24.84 10.59
C PRO A 91 -29.90 23.50 11.19
N GLY A 92 -29.83 23.38 12.52
CA GLY A 92 -30.14 22.13 13.24
C GLY A 92 -29.02 21.09 13.25
N GLU A 93 -27.87 21.35 12.63
CA GLU A 93 -26.69 20.49 12.74
C GLU A 93 -25.90 20.78 14.01
N SER A 94 -25.53 19.74 14.76
CA SER A 94 -24.62 19.89 15.89
C SER A 94 -23.18 20.14 15.40
N MET A 95 -22.37 20.86 16.18
CA MET A 95 -20.96 21.11 15.85
C MET A 95 -20.16 19.82 15.56
N GLN A 96 -20.52 18.71 16.22
CA GLN A 96 -19.88 17.41 15.97
C GLN A 96 -20.19 16.86 14.58
N HIS A 97 -21.41 17.02 14.08
CA HIS A 97 -21.78 16.60 12.73
C HIS A 97 -21.09 17.44 11.67
N PHE A 98 -21.00 18.75 11.90
CA PHE A 98 -20.25 19.65 11.03
C PHE A 98 -18.79 19.22 10.93
N ASN A 99 -18.12 18.98 12.07
CA ASN A 99 -16.74 18.52 12.09
C ASN A 99 -16.56 17.18 11.36
N ARG A 100 -17.48 16.22 11.52
CA ARG A 100 -17.45 14.95 10.78
C ARG A 100 -17.54 15.15 9.27
N ARG A 101 -18.42 16.04 8.81
CA ARG A 101 -18.55 16.36 7.37
C ARG A 101 -17.30 17.03 6.82
N VAL A 102 -16.77 18.02 7.53
CA VAL A 102 -15.51 18.70 7.17
C VAL A 102 -14.37 17.67 7.06
N GLU A 103 -14.26 16.77 8.04
CA GLU A 103 -13.27 15.70 7.99
C GLU A 103 -13.47 14.79 6.80
N ASP A 104 -14.69 14.31 6.55
CA ASP A 104 -14.96 13.38 5.46
C ASP A 104 -14.70 14.00 4.08
N ASP A 105 -14.95 15.30 3.90
CA ASP A 105 -14.65 16.03 2.67
C ASP A 105 -13.14 16.24 2.47
N LEU A 106 -12.40 16.54 3.55
CA LEU A 106 -10.95 16.78 3.48
C LEU A 106 -10.10 15.50 3.55
N ARG A 107 -10.63 14.41 4.10
CA ARG A 107 -9.94 13.13 4.33
C ARG A 107 -9.37 12.52 3.04
N PRO A 108 -10.05 12.51 1.88
CA PRO A 108 -9.48 12.04 0.62
C PRO A 108 -8.28 12.87 0.18
N LEU A 109 -8.36 14.21 0.31
CA LEU A 109 -7.29 15.12 -0.07
C LEU A 109 -6.05 14.89 0.79
N VAL A 110 -6.21 14.90 2.12
CA VAL A 110 -5.14 14.64 3.08
C VAL A 110 -4.52 13.26 2.85
N LYS A 111 -5.35 12.22 2.68
CA LYS A 111 -4.87 10.87 2.41
C LYS A 111 -4.07 10.77 1.11
N SER A 112 -4.50 11.49 0.06
CA SER A 112 -3.79 11.52 -1.21
C SER A 112 -2.44 12.24 -1.09
N ALA A 113 -2.38 13.37 -0.37
CA ALA A 113 -1.17 14.13 -0.10
C ALA A 113 -0.17 13.34 0.75
N MET A 114 -0.65 12.64 1.79
CA MET A 114 0.18 11.74 2.58
C MET A 114 0.74 10.59 1.73
N GLN A 115 -0.06 10.03 0.83
CA GLN A 115 0.39 8.94 -0.04
C GLN A 115 1.43 9.42 -1.06
N THR A 116 1.27 10.62 -1.63
CA THR A 116 2.25 11.19 -2.56
C THR A 116 3.55 11.55 -1.83
N ALA A 117 3.48 12.14 -0.63
CA ALA A 117 4.65 12.43 0.20
C ALA A 117 5.45 11.16 0.53
N ARG A 118 4.78 10.11 1.03
CA ARG A 118 5.43 8.82 1.33
C ARG A 118 6.05 8.16 0.09
N SER A 119 5.42 8.31 -1.07
CA SER A 119 5.97 7.79 -2.32
C SER A 119 7.23 8.55 -2.74
N ARG A 120 7.25 9.87 -2.54
CA ARG A 120 8.42 10.72 -2.80
C ARG A 120 9.58 10.40 -1.85
N GLU A 121 9.31 10.24 -0.56
CA GLU A 121 10.33 9.83 0.43
C GLU A 121 10.95 8.47 0.07
N ARG A 122 10.14 7.49 -0.31
CA ARG A 122 10.64 6.17 -0.74
C ARG A 122 11.41 6.21 -2.05
N GLY A 123 11.02 7.09 -2.97
CA GLY A 123 11.77 7.32 -4.22
C GLY A 123 13.13 7.95 -3.94
N ALA A 124 13.18 8.97 -3.08
CA ALA A 124 14.41 9.63 -2.67
C ALA A 124 15.35 8.69 -1.88
N ALA A 125 14.83 7.75 -1.10
CA ALA A 125 15.65 6.77 -0.40
C ALA A 125 16.23 5.67 -1.31
N ARG A 126 15.66 5.46 -2.50
CA ARG A 126 16.14 4.44 -3.47
C ARG A 126 17.15 4.98 -4.47
N GLU A 127 17.19 6.30 -4.66
CA GLU A 127 18.19 6.97 -5.50
C GLU A 127 19.25 7.61 -4.57
N PRO A 128 20.44 7.01 -4.42
CA PRO A 128 21.50 7.64 -3.64
C PRO A 128 22.05 8.85 -4.41
N SER A 129 21.95 10.04 -3.81
CA SER A 129 22.79 11.23 -4.06
C SER A 129 23.07 11.61 -5.53
N GLY A 130 22.28 12.56 -6.05
CA GLY A 130 22.69 13.44 -7.14
C GLY A 130 22.00 14.80 -6.98
N PRO A 131 22.70 15.94 -7.13
CA PRO A 131 22.12 17.26 -6.96
C PRO A 131 20.99 17.49 -7.99
N VAL A 132 19.91 18.06 -7.48
CA VAL A 132 18.64 18.27 -8.17
C VAL A 132 18.74 19.55 -9.00
N ASP A 133 19.50 19.54 -10.09
CA ASP A 133 19.45 20.55 -11.15
C ASP A 133 19.90 19.88 -12.46
N THR A 134 18.95 19.63 -13.37
CA THR A 134 19.09 19.30 -14.83
C THR A 134 18.07 18.26 -15.34
N ARG A 135 17.18 17.71 -14.50
CA ARG A 135 16.26 16.63 -14.92
C ARG A 135 14.93 17.08 -15.57
N LEU A 136 14.92 18.19 -16.30
CA LEU A 136 13.77 18.59 -17.12
C LEU A 136 13.90 18.29 -18.63
N GLU A 137 15.06 17.88 -19.14
CA GLU A 137 15.22 17.79 -20.62
C GLU A 137 15.41 16.38 -21.22
N LYS A 138 15.60 15.31 -20.44
CA LYS A 138 15.90 13.97 -21.01
C LYS A 138 14.70 13.01 -21.08
N LYS A 139 13.55 13.47 -21.59
CA LYS A 139 12.36 12.61 -21.75
C LYS A 139 11.81 12.46 -23.17
N THR A 140 12.53 12.93 -24.18
CA THR A 140 12.12 12.83 -25.59
C THR A 140 13.19 12.22 -26.49
N GLU A 141 13.80 11.08 -26.14
CA GLU A 141 14.76 10.45 -27.08
C GLU A 141 15.01 8.94 -26.97
N LYS A 142 14.22 8.19 -26.17
CA LYS A 142 14.42 6.73 -26.01
C LYS A 142 13.25 5.86 -26.50
N LYS A 143 12.62 6.24 -27.62
CA LYS A 143 11.58 5.42 -28.28
C LYS A 143 11.76 5.19 -29.79
N ARG A 144 12.96 5.41 -30.34
CA ARG A 144 13.27 5.06 -31.74
C ARG A 144 14.68 4.46 -31.85
N ALA A 145 14.87 3.24 -31.35
CA ALA A 145 16.04 2.42 -31.68
C ALA A 145 15.83 0.99 -31.14
N LYS A 146 14.91 0.23 -31.72
CA LYS A 146 14.91 -1.24 -31.60
C LYS A 146 14.02 -1.90 -32.65
N TYR A 147 14.45 -1.84 -33.91
CA TYR A 147 14.08 -2.80 -34.96
C TYR A 147 15.22 -2.79 -36.01
N ARG A 148 15.52 -3.99 -36.53
CA ARG A 148 16.57 -4.39 -37.52
C ARG A 148 17.86 -4.93 -36.87
N GLU A 149 17.95 -6.27 -36.72
CA GLU A 149 18.70 -7.23 -37.60
C GLU A 149 20.22 -7.03 -37.46
N GLU A 150 21.10 -8.01 -37.28
CA GLU A 150 21.08 -9.44 -37.62
C GLU A 150 22.17 -10.20 -36.80
N GLU A 151 22.28 -11.49 -37.12
CA GLU A 151 23.06 -12.60 -36.57
C GLU A 151 24.51 -12.37 -36.10
N GLY A 152 24.93 -13.22 -35.15
CA GLY A 152 26.33 -13.37 -34.74
C GLY A 152 26.48 -14.28 -33.52
N ALA A 153 26.71 -15.57 -33.76
CA ALA A 153 26.95 -16.59 -32.76
C ALA A 153 28.12 -16.23 -31.82
N LYS A 154 27.87 -16.26 -30.50
CA LYS A 154 28.85 -16.63 -29.46
C LYS A 154 28.12 -17.32 -28.31
N GLU A 155 28.37 -18.61 -28.18
CA GLU A 155 28.08 -19.39 -26.98
C GLU A 155 28.80 -18.78 -25.78
N ILE A 156 28.04 -18.33 -24.78
CA ILE A 156 28.55 -18.14 -23.42
C ILE A 156 27.52 -18.76 -22.49
N SER A 157 27.84 -19.97 -22.03
CA SER A 157 27.15 -20.70 -20.99
C SER A 157 27.18 -19.91 -19.67
N LEU A 158 26.08 -19.23 -19.33
CA LEU A 158 25.85 -18.72 -17.98
C LEU A 158 24.94 -19.70 -17.24
N GLN A 159 25.59 -20.67 -16.59
CA GLN A 159 24.97 -21.52 -15.58
C GLN A 159 24.45 -20.63 -14.44
N LEU A 160 23.13 -20.54 -14.28
CA LEU A 160 22.54 -20.02 -13.05
C LEU A 160 22.83 -21.02 -11.91
N PRO A 161 23.33 -20.59 -10.75
CA PRO A 161 23.52 -21.49 -9.62
C PRO A 161 22.16 -22.02 -9.13
N PRO A 162 22.07 -23.31 -8.80
CA PRO A 162 20.85 -23.91 -8.28
C PRO A 162 20.45 -23.23 -6.97
N THR A 163 19.18 -22.85 -6.90
CA THR A 163 18.56 -22.30 -5.70
C THR A 163 18.57 -23.41 -4.64
N HIS A 164 19.30 -23.18 -3.54
CA HIS A 164 19.56 -24.14 -2.46
C HIS A 164 18.33 -25.02 -2.09
N PRO A 165 18.42 -26.36 -2.21
CA PRO A 165 17.35 -27.27 -1.77
C PRO A 165 17.20 -27.34 -0.24
N ASP A 166 18.19 -26.86 0.52
CA ASP A 166 18.26 -27.01 1.98
C ASP A 166 17.71 -25.82 2.79
N ARG A 167 16.91 -24.94 2.19
CA ARG A 167 16.17 -23.95 3.00
C ARG A 167 14.89 -24.60 3.51
N PRO A 168 14.77 -24.92 4.82
CA PRO A 168 13.49 -25.31 5.38
C PRO A 168 12.51 -24.15 5.20
N LYS A 169 11.60 -24.36 4.27
CA LYS A 169 10.37 -23.60 4.11
C LYS A 169 9.30 -24.41 4.81
N GLU A 170 8.30 -23.73 5.33
CA GLU A 170 7.31 -24.21 6.31
C GLU A 170 7.79 -24.00 7.74
N PHE A 171 7.05 -23.16 8.46
CA PHE A 171 7.13 -23.01 9.92
C PHE A 171 7.19 -24.40 10.55
N ALA A 172 8.08 -24.62 11.52
CA ALA A 172 8.16 -25.88 12.26
C ALA A 172 6.78 -26.20 12.86
N SER A 173 6.01 -27.05 12.17
CA SER A 173 4.77 -27.60 12.68
C SER A 173 5.15 -28.48 13.85
N VAL A 174 4.90 -28.02 15.07
CA VAL A 174 5.11 -28.81 16.27
C VAL A 174 4.05 -29.90 16.27
N ASN A 175 4.35 -31.01 15.59
CA ASN A 175 3.52 -32.22 15.58
C ASN A 175 3.63 -32.90 16.95
N SER A 176 3.04 -32.30 18.00
CA SER A 176 2.86 -32.99 19.26
C SER A 176 1.53 -33.72 19.24
N SER A 177 1.56 -35.04 19.07
CA SER A 177 0.41 -35.94 19.06
C SER A 177 -0.34 -36.05 20.41
N ALA A 178 0.14 -35.39 21.47
CA ALA A 178 -0.45 -35.46 22.80
C ALA A 178 -1.16 -34.14 23.17
N PRO A 179 -2.37 -34.17 23.78
CA PRO A 179 -3.07 -32.97 24.23
C PRO A 179 -2.28 -32.30 25.36
N LYS A 180 -1.73 -31.10 25.10
CA LYS A 180 -1.00 -30.32 26.09
C LYS A 180 -1.96 -29.76 27.14
N ARG A 181 -1.62 -29.91 28.43
CA ARG A 181 -2.40 -29.34 29.52
C ARG A 181 -2.23 -27.82 29.51
N LEU A 182 -3.26 -27.09 29.96
CA LEU A 182 -3.33 -25.62 29.93
C LEU A 182 -2.14 -24.95 30.66
N ASN A 183 -1.54 -25.64 31.63
CA ASN A 183 -0.37 -25.17 32.38
C ASN A 183 0.97 -25.37 31.65
N ASP A 184 1.04 -26.25 30.63
CA ASP A 184 2.25 -26.47 29.80
C ASP A 184 2.37 -25.44 28.65
N ILE A 185 1.37 -24.57 28.50
CA ILE A 185 1.29 -23.52 27.47
C ILE A 185 1.91 -22.20 27.98
N ALA A 186 2.28 -22.12 29.27
CA ALA A 186 3.07 -21.02 29.82
C ALA A 186 4.53 -21.12 29.32
N GLN A 187 4.72 -20.98 28.01
CA GLN A 187 6.04 -20.75 27.45
C GLN A 187 6.49 -19.37 27.91
N ALA A 188 7.57 -19.33 28.69
CA ALA A 188 8.28 -18.09 28.96
C ALA A 188 8.57 -17.40 27.61
N PRO A 189 8.42 -16.06 27.52
CA PRO A 189 8.71 -15.35 26.30
C PRO A 189 10.13 -15.71 25.84
N PRO A 190 10.34 -16.04 24.55
CA PRO A 190 11.64 -16.46 24.06
C PRO A 190 12.67 -15.34 24.28
N GLU A 191 13.75 -15.67 24.98
CA GLU A 191 14.86 -14.74 25.18
C GLU A 191 15.72 -14.67 23.90
N PHE A 192 15.76 -13.49 23.28
CA PHE A 192 16.61 -13.25 22.11
C PHE A 192 18.04 -12.94 22.57
N SER A 193 18.90 -13.97 22.63
CA SER A 193 20.33 -13.79 22.93
C SER A 193 21.09 -13.01 21.86
N LYS A 194 20.50 -12.84 20.67
CA LYS A 194 21.06 -12.08 19.54
C LYS A 194 19.98 -11.17 18.96
N LEU A 195 20.27 -9.86 18.84
CA LEU A 195 19.38 -8.93 18.17
C LEU A 195 19.23 -9.32 16.69
N PRO A 196 18.03 -9.21 16.11
CA PRO A 196 17.82 -9.49 14.70
C PRO A 196 18.69 -8.55 13.84
N ARG A 197 19.30 -9.11 12.79
CA ARG A 197 20.20 -8.40 11.88
C ARG A 197 19.52 -7.13 11.33
N GLY A 198 19.98 -5.96 11.76
CA GLY A 198 19.42 -4.65 11.41
C GLY A 198 18.77 -3.87 12.56
N ALA A 199 18.62 -4.48 13.74
CA ALA A 199 18.25 -3.76 14.95
C ALA A 199 19.52 -3.23 15.65
N THR A 200 19.69 -1.91 15.67
CA THR A 200 20.71 -1.27 16.51
C THR A 200 20.28 -1.39 17.96
N ALA A 201 21.08 -2.05 18.78
CA ALA A 201 20.92 -1.96 20.23
C ALA A 201 20.90 -0.48 20.61
N PHE A 202 19.89 -0.03 21.35
CA PHE A 202 19.93 1.24 22.06
C PHE A 202 20.95 1.12 23.21
N SER A 203 22.21 0.91 22.84
CA SER A 203 23.34 1.01 23.74
C SER A 203 23.62 2.49 23.94
N THR A 204 23.05 3.00 25.02
CA THR A 204 23.64 4.07 25.81
C THR A 204 25.13 3.74 26.04
N LYS A 205 26.02 4.75 26.10
CA LYS A 205 27.46 4.67 26.47
C LYS A 205 28.54 4.71 25.35
N LYS A 206 28.30 5.40 24.22
CA LYS A 206 29.41 6.00 23.44
C LYS A 206 29.12 7.47 23.19
N ASP A 207 29.32 8.25 24.24
CA ASP A 207 29.10 9.68 24.31
C ASP A 207 30.05 10.43 23.38
N GLY A 208 29.49 11.26 22.49
CA GLY A 208 30.22 12.40 21.93
C GLY A 208 30.12 12.63 20.43
N VAL A 209 29.92 11.59 19.62
CA VAL A 209 29.88 11.76 18.15
C VAL A 209 28.46 11.50 17.62
N LEU A 210 27.63 12.55 17.65
CA LEU A 210 26.37 12.56 16.93
C LEU A 210 26.65 12.45 15.43
N SER A 211 25.95 11.56 14.74
CA SER A 211 26.01 11.48 13.28
C SER A 211 25.68 12.85 12.67
N MET A 212 26.37 13.24 11.59
CA MET A 212 26.14 14.54 10.92
C MET A 212 24.66 14.75 10.54
N ALA A 213 23.95 13.68 10.17
CA ALA A 213 22.52 13.75 9.90
C ALA A 213 21.68 14.07 11.15
N GLN A 214 22.07 13.53 12.31
CA GLN A 214 21.42 13.80 13.59
C GLN A 214 21.71 15.24 14.06
N LYS A 215 22.94 15.73 13.83
CA LYS A 215 23.32 17.11 14.13
C LYS A 215 22.46 18.11 13.35
N LEU A 216 22.26 17.90 12.05
CA LEU A 216 21.38 18.74 11.22
C LEU A 216 19.92 18.74 11.70
N LEU A 217 19.42 17.58 12.16
CA LEU A 217 18.06 17.48 12.69
C LEU A 217 17.93 18.29 13.99
N MET A 218 18.92 18.18 14.89
CA MET A 218 18.96 18.96 16.13
C MET A 218 19.13 20.47 15.88
N GLU A 219 19.92 20.86 14.88
CA GLU A 219 20.06 22.27 14.48
C GLU A 219 18.73 22.85 13.98
N LYS A 220 17.99 22.10 13.16
CA LYS A 220 16.65 22.49 12.72
C LYS A 220 15.65 22.63 13.87
N GLU A 221 15.69 21.71 14.83
CA GLU A 221 14.86 21.80 16.03
C GLU A 221 15.24 23.00 16.91
N ARG A 222 16.53 23.29 17.02
CA ARG A 222 17.04 24.48 17.72
C ARG A 222 16.55 25.77 17.07
N GLU A 223 16.62 25.89 15.74
CA GLU A 223 16.10 27.05 15.01
C GLU A 223 14.60 27.24 15.26
N ASN A 224 13.81 26.16 15.17
CA ASN A 224 12.37 26.19 15.45
C ASN A 224 12.05 26.59 16.91
N ALA A 225 12.88 26.18 17.87
CA ALA A 225 12.72 26.58 19.27
C ALA A 225 13.02 28.08 19.46
N ILE A 226 14.06 28.59 18.79
CA ILE A 226 14.43 30.01 18.84
C ILE A 226 13.33 30.87 18.20
N THR A 227 12.77 30.47 17.06
CA THR A 227 11.67 31.23 16.42
C THR A 227 10.45 31.31 17.32
N ARG A 228 9.98 30.18 17.87
CA ARG A 228 8.88 30.16 18.84
C ARG A 228 9.17 31.02 20.06
N TYR A 229 10.39 30.96 20.59
CA TYR A 229 10.76 31.79 21.74
C TYR A 229 10.72 33.29 21.39
N ARG A 230 11.18 33.68 20.20
CA ARG A 230 11.10 35.07 19.72
C ARG A 230 9.65 35.55 19.58
N GLU A 231 8.77 34.72 19.04
CA GLU A 231 7.33 34.99 18.93
C GLU A 231 6.65 35.12 20.30
N LEU A 232 6.99 34.23 21.25
CA LEU A 232 6.49 34.33 22.62
C LEU A 232 7.00 35.59 23.33
N LYS A 233 8.23 36.01 23.04
CA LYS A 233 8.83 37.20 23.64
C LYS A 233 8.29 38.48 23.01
N SER A 234 8.01 38.50 21.72
CA SER A 234 7.35 39.64 21.06
C SER A 234 5.90 39.80 21.52
N SER A 235 5.13 38.71 21.58
CA SER A 235 3.76 38.74 22.12
C SER A 235 3.72 39.15 23.59
N ARG A 236 4.68 38.71 24.42
CA ARG A 236 4.78 39.16 25.81
C ARG A 236 5.11 40.65 25.93
N LYS A 237 6.00 41.20 25.10
CA LYS A 237 6.28 42.64 25.07
C LYS A 237 5.06 43.45 24.66
N LEU A 238 4.42 43.10 23.54
CA LEU A 238 3.20 43.75 23.07
C LEU A 238 2.12 43.78 24.15
N ARG A 239 1.95 42.67 24.88
CA ARG A 239 0.99 42.60 26.00
C ARG A 239 1.35 43.54 27.15
N VAL A 240 2.63 43.71 27.48
CA VAL A 240 3.07 44.63 28.53
C VAL A 240 2.87 46.08 28.09
N ASP A 241 3.22 46.41 26.84
CA ASP A 241 3.06 47.77 26.29
C ASP A 241 1.58 48.20 26.23
N THR A 242 0.64 47.25 26.08
CA THR A 242 -0.81 47.54 26.12
C THR A 242 -1.40 47.72 27.52
N ILE A 243 -0.65 47.39 28.58
CA ILE A 243 -1.15 47.39 29.97
C ILE A 243 -0.64 48.60 30.77
N THR A 244 0.38 49.30 30.29
CA THR A 244 0.88 50.55 30.88
C THR A 244 0.48 51.75 30.02
N PRO A 245 -0.50 52.59 30.44
CA PRO A 245 -0.76 53.88 29.81
C PRO A 245 0.34 54.91 30.07
#